data_AF-A0A2E6YK95-F1
#
_entry.id   AF-A0A2E6YK95-F1
#
_cell.length_a   1.000
_cell.length_b   1.000
_cell.length_c   1.000
_cell.angle_alpha   90.00
_cell.angle_beta   90.00
_cell.angle_gamma   90.00
#
_symmetry.space_group_name_H-M   'P 1'
#
loop_
_entity.id
_entity.type
_entity.pdbx_description
1 polymer ?
#
loop_
_entity_poly.entity_id
_entity_poly.type
_entity_poly.pdbx_seq_one_letter_code
_entity_poly.pdbx_strand_id
1 'polypeptide(L)'
;MSTNRNIAELMCKATEIVYNETFELHQGEKLNVRVGRGAATNYKHRKREITYGVLMLESKLTLKSAERWTTGMEILKRKYFNSEFTYQNLIVATILHEYSHFIQRLHGQRPYGEMHNDYFYNILDLLHERKDLIVKIREYLEESEEFKNANFTNTDTGYSKAEVMKHDFLSFSKEEGVVNAKIVKCNPKRVLVCTKDGVTYNLPYSYVENLYNDDDLFYNYKDYKKKTSTIVNASEFKDLLGCKEITIKLRGKDINGIIIVMSNKSILFFSSSEKRCSKIQKEDFFKGFFVKAK
;
A
#
# COMPACT_ATOMS: atom_id res chain seq x y z
N MET A 1 -10.02 17.00 16.30
CA MET A 1 -8.95 16.07 15.87
C MET A 1 -9.61 14.83 15.28
N SER A 2 -9.00 14.13 14.32
CA SER A 2 -9.62 12.93 13.73
C SER A 2 -9.62 11.78 14.75
N THR A 3 -10.70 10.98 14.79
CA THR A 3 -10.87 9.85 15.73
C THR A 3 -9.66 8.91 15.77
N ASN A 4 -9.07 8.59 14.62
CA ASN A 4 -7.88 7.73 14.52
C ASN A 4 -6.62 8.37 15.13
N ARG A 5 -6.51 9.69 15.14
CA ARG A 5 -5.41 10.36 15.83
C ARG A 5 -5.54 10.18 17.34
N ASN A 6 -6.73 10.36 17.90
CA ASN A 6 -6.98 10.16 19.33
C ASN A 6 -6.67 8.71 19.72
N ILE A 7 -7.12 7.73 18.93
CA ILE A 7 -6.77 6.31 19.15
C ILE A 7 -5.25 6.09 19.11
N ALA A 8 -4.52 6.67 18.16
CA ALA A 8 -3.06 6.53 18.11
C ALA A 8 -2.36 7.17 19.33
N GLU A 9 -2.90 8.26 19.89
CA GLU A 9 -2.39 8.90 21.12
C GLU A 9 -2.65 7.99 22.33
N LEU A 10 -3.84 7.37 22.42
CA LEU A 10 -4.15 6.36 23.43
C LEU A 10 -3.21 5.15 23.34
N MET A 11 -2.93 4.66 22.14
CA MET A 11 -1.96 3.57 21.93
C MET A 11 -0.57 3.93 22.44
N CYS A 12 -0.14 5.19 22.30
CA CYS A 12 1.15 5.63 22.84
C CYS A 12 1.18 5.48 24.37
N LYS A 13 0.12 5.95 25.04
CA LYS A 13 0.01 5.90 26.50
C LYS A 13 -0.19 4.48 27.03
N ALA A 14 -0.99 3.66 26.36
CA ALA A 14 -1.09 2.24 26.68
C ALA A 14 0.25 1.50 26.52
N THR A 15 1.10 1.91 25.59
CA THR A 15 2.47 1.36 25.48
C THR A 15 3.35 1.75 26.67
N GLU A 16 3.17 2.94 27.24
CA GLU A 16 3.86 3.35 28.48
C GLU A 16 3.44 2.44 29.65
N ILE A 17 2.18 2.01 29.71
CA ILE A 17 1.71 1.02 30.71
C ILE A 17 2.43 -0.31 30.51
N VAL A 18 2.45 -0.86 29.29
CA VAL A 18 3.19 -2.09 28.98
C VAL A 18 4.65 -1.98 29.38
N TYR A 19 5.29 -0.86 29.04
CA TYR A 19 6.67 -0.58 29.40
C TYR A 19 6.90 -0.64 30.92
N ASN A 20 6.09 0.07 31.71
CA ASN A 20 6.25 0.11 33.17
C ASN A 20 6.00 -1.26 33.83
N GLU A 21 5.05 -2.04 33.30
CA GLU A 21 4.64 -3.34 33.85
C GLU A 21 5.57 -4.50 33.45
N THR A 22 6.56 -4.23 32.59
CA THR A 22 7.50 -5.24 32.08
C THR A 22 8.95 -4.81 32.25
N PHE A 23 9.25 -4.09 33.34
CA PHE A 23 10.59 -3.62 33.67
C PHE A 23 11.65 -4.73 33.59
N GLU A 24 11.30 -5.95 34.00
CA GLU A 24 12.14 -7.13 33.94
C GLU A 24 12.61 -7.47 32.51
N LEU A 25 11.83 -7.13 31.48
CA LEU A 25 12.13 -7.41 30.08
C LEU A 25 13.07 -6.38 29.45
N HIS A 26 13.17 -5.16 29.99
CA HIS A 26 13.96 -4.10 29.37
C HIS A 26 14.97 -3.43 30.31
N GLN A 27 14.94 -3.73 31.61
CA GLN A 27 15.93 -3.29 32.60
C GLN A 27 16.21 -1.77 32.58
N GLY A 28 15.16 -0.97 32.37
CA GLY A 28 15.25 0.50 32.32
C GLY A 28 15.69 1.09 30.98
N GLU A 29 15.86 0.28 29.93
CA GLU A 29 16.27 0.76 28.61
C GLU A 29 15.20 1.63 27.94
N LYS A 30 15.59 2.82 27.48
CA LYS A 30 14.65 3.83 27.01
C LYS A 30 13.87 3.40 25.76
N LEU A 31 12.56 3.59 25.79
CA LEU A 31 11.63 3.49 24.68
C LEU A 31 10.94 4.84 24.45
N ASN A 32 10.94 5.30 23.19
CA ASN A 32 10.17 6.46 22.75
C ASN A 32 8.89 5.97 22.05
N VAL A 33 7.78 6.67 22.26
CA VAL A 33 6.51 6.35 21.59
C VAL A 33 5.90 7.64 21.08
N ARG A 34 5.40 7.64 19.84
CA ARG A 34 4.78 8.83 19.25
C ARG A 34 3.74 8.50 18.19
N VAL A 35 2.91 9.50 17.87
CA VAL A 35 1.98 9.44 16.74
C VAL A 35 2.64 9.93 15.45
N GLY A 36 2.34 9.26 14.34
CA GLY A 36 2.75 9.65 13.00
C GLY A 36 1.59 9.58 12.00
N ARG A 37 1.79 10.17 10.82
CA ARG A 37 0.79 10.12 9.73
C ARG A 37 0.86 8.85 8.89
N GLY A 38 1.88 8.00 9.05
CA GLY A 38 2.15 6.89 8.13
C GLY A 38 1.10 5.77 8.14
N ALA A 39 1.10 4.96 7.07
CA ALA A 39 0.24 3.77 6.93
C ALA A 39 0.87 2.48 7.48
N ALA A 40 2.01 2.60 8.16
CA ALA A 40 2.69 1.48 8.81
C ALA A 40 3.01 1.86 10.26
N THR A 41 2.85 0.89 11.15
CA THR A 41 3.47 0.92 12.47
C THR A 41 4.87 0.37 12.33
N ASN A 42 5.85 1.01 12.97
CA ASN A 42 7.23 0.56 12.86
C ASN A 42 8.03 0.96 14.10
N TYR A 43 8.59 -0.03 14.77
CA TYR A 43 9.70 0.17 15.69
C TYR A 43 11.00 0.56 14.95
N LYS A 44 11.48 1.78 15.18
CA LYS A 44 12.75 2.30 14.67
C LYS A 44 13.88 2.07 15.67
N HIS A 45 14.70 1.05 15.41
CA HIS A 45 15.81 0.64 16.28
C HIS A 45 16.74 1.79 16.70
N ARG A 46 17.27 2.59 15.76
CA ARG A 46 18.25 3.66 16.08
C ARG A 46 17.71 4.72 17.04
N LYS A 47 16.39 4.95 17.03
CA LYS A 47 15.73 5.92 17.91
C LYS A 47 15.02 5.26 19.09
N ARG A 48 15.05 3.92 19.14
CA ARG A 48 14.22 3.08 20.00
C ARG A 48 12.81 3.64 20.09
N GLU A 49 12.18 3.83 18.93
CA GLU A 49 10.92 4.58 18.79
C GLU A 49 9.84 3.72 18.16
N ILE A 50 8.70 3.58 18.82
CA ILE A 50 7.46 3.08 18.20
C ILE A 50 6.69 4.28 17.66
N THR A 51 6.33 4.24 16.38
CA THR A 51 5.42 5.24 15.77
C THR A 51 4.08 4.59 15.44
N TYR A 52 3.00 5.02 16.09
CA TYR A 52 1.65 4.64 15.72
C TYR A 52 1.13 5.55 14.60
N GLY A 53 0.84 4.96 13.45
CA GLY A 53 0.40 5.66 12.25
C GLY A 53 -1.11 5.88 12.21
N VAL A 54 -1.56 7.11 11.97
CA VAL A 54 -3.01 7.40 11.78
C VAL A 54 -3.55 6.65 10.56
N LEU A 55 -2.84 6.65 9.43
CA LEU A 55 -3.25 5.90 8.24
C LEU A 55 -3.14 4.37 8.43
N MET A 56 -2.36 3.90 9.42
CA MET A 56 -2.31 2.48 9.76
C MET A 56 -3.63 2.05 10.40
N LEU A 57 -4.18 2.86 11.32
CA LEU A 57 -5.51 2.61 11.88
C LEU A 57 -6.58 2.62 10.79
N GLU A 58 -6.54 3.61 9.88
CA GLU A 58 -7.45 3.66 8.73
C GLU A 58 -7.39 2.39 7.88
N SER A 59 -6.19 1.85 7.65
CA SER A 59 -6.02 0.63 6.86
C SER A 59 -6.55 -0.65 7.53
N LYS A 60 -6.91 -0.58 8.81
CA LYS A 60 -7.45 -1.68 9.63
C LYS A 60 -8.93 -1.49 9.98
N LEU A 61 -9.61 -0.49 9.42
CA LEU A 61 -10.99 -0.16 9.81
C LEU A 61 -12.01 -1.22 9.39
N THR A 62 -11.78 -2.01 8.34
CA THR A 62 -12.72 -3.08 7.96
C THR A 62 -12.23 -4.45 8.40
N LEU A 63 -13.16 -5.37 8.64
CA LEU A 63 -12.85 -6.75 9.04
C LEU A 63 -11.91 -7.41 8.01
N LYS A 64 -12.30 -7.40 6.72
CA LYS A 64 -11.51 -7.99 5.63
C LYS A 64 -10.14 -7.36 5.44
N SER A 65 -9.98 -6.05 5.70
CA SER A 65 -8.67 -5.42 5.63
C SER A 65 -7.81 -5.84 6.83
N ALA A 66 -8.38 -5.82 8.03
CA ALA A 66 -7.73 -6.14 9.27
C ALA A 66 -7.23 -7.59 9.34
N GLU A 67 -7.99 -8.57 8.84
CA GLU A 67 -7.58 -10.00 8.80
C GLU A 67 -6.30 -10.24 7.99
N ARG A 68 -6.00 -9.35 7.03
CA ARG A 68 -4.83 -9.47 6.16
C ARG A 68 -3.55 -8.91 6.79
N TRP A 69 -3.70 -8.16 7.88
CA TRP A 69 -2.55 -7.67 8.64
C TRP A 69 -1.98 -8.79 9.51
N THR A 70 -0.66 -8.76 9.73
CA THR A 70 0.02 -9.73 10.59
C THR A 70 -0.64 -9.81 11.96
N THR A 71 -0.96 -8.68 12.59
CA THR A 71 -1.65 -8.62 13.89
C THR A 71 -3.04 -9.26 13.86
N GLY A 72 -3.78 -9.16 12.75
CA GLY A 72 -5.08 -9.82 12.62
C GLY A 72 -4.94 -11.33 12.46
N MET A 73 -4.01 -11.76 11.61
CA MET A 73 -3.66 -13.18 11.48
C MET A 73 -3.15 -13.79 12.79
N GLU A 74 -2.41 -13.02 13.60
CA GLU A 74 -1.91 -13.45 14.90
C GLU A 74 -3.05 -13.71 15.89
N ILE A 75 -4.02 -12.80 15.99
CA ILE A 75 -5.21 -13.01 16.84
C ILE A 75 -5.91 -14.33 16.48
N LEU A 76 -6.12 -14.57 15.19
CA LEU A 76 -6.84 -15.75 14.72
C LEU A 76 -6.01 -17.05 14.83
N LYS A 77 -4.75 -17.03 14.40
CA LYS A 77 -3.92 -18.25 14.33
C LYS A 77 -3.33 -18.64 15.68
N ARG A 78 -2.94 -17.65 16.50
CA ARG A 78 -2.38 -17.87 17.83
C ARG A 78 -3.44 -17.83 18.93
N LYS A 79 -4.70 -17.62 18.55
CA LYS A 79 -5.88 -17.60 19.44
C LYS A 79 -5.79 -16.57 20.56
N TYR A 80 -5.09 -15.45 20.31
CA TYR A 80 -5.07 -14.34 21.26
C TYR A 80 -6.49 -13.83 21.51
N PHE A 81 -6.77 -13.40 22.75
CA PHE A 81 -8.12 -13.01 23.18
C PHE A 81 -9.18 -14.09 22.89
N ASN A 82 -8.83 -15.37 23.00
CA ASN A 82 -9.69 -16.50 22.65
C ASN A 82 -10.17 -16.46 21.17
N SER A 83 -9.38 -15.88 20.28
CA SER A 83 -9.73 -15.63 18.86
C SER A 83 -10.87 -14.64 18.64
N GLU A 84 -11.25 -13.87 19.66
CA GLU A 84 -12.23 -12.81 19.52
C GLU A 84 -11.63 -11.67 18.68
N PHE A 85 -12.08 -11.58 17.42
CA PHE A 85 -11.54 -10.61 16.47
C PHE A 85 -12.41 -9.36 16.41
N THR A 86 -12.16 -8.43 17.33
CA THR A 86 -12.76 -7.07 17.35
C THR A 86 -11.71 -6.01 17.03
N TYR A 87 -12.14 -4.80 16.70
CA TYR A 87 -11.23 -3.70 16.41
C TYR A 87 -10.47 -3.26 17.68
N GLN A 88 -11.13 -3.27 18.83
CA GLN A 88 -10.48 -3.03 20.13
C GLN A 88 -9.38 -4.07 20.41
N ASN A 89 -9.66 -5.36 20.18
CA ASN A 89 -8.67 -6.43 20.37
C ASN A 89 -7.49 -6.27 19.39
N LEU A 90 -7.76 -5.85 18.16
CA LEU A 90 -6.74 -5.53 17.16
C LEU A 90 -5.84 -4.37 17.57
N ILE A 91 -6.38 -3.32 18.21
CA ILE A 91 -5.59 -2.21 18.75
C ILE A 91 -4.66 -2.71 19.84
N VAL A 92 -5.18 -3.47 20.82
CA VAL A 92 -4.36 -4.04 21.92
C VAL A 92 -3.28 -4.98 21.36
N ALA A 93 -3.62 -5.89 20.45
CA ALA A 93 -2.65 -6.75 19.78
C ALA A 93 -1.55 -5.94 19.07
N THR A 94 -1.92 -4.84 18.41
CA THR A 94 -0.94 -3.99 17.71
C THR A 94 0.03 -3.34 18.69
N ILE A 95 -0.41 -2.93 19.89
CA ILE A 95 0.46 -2.38 20.93
C ILE A 95 1.49 -3.44 21.37
N LEU A 96 1.02 -4.65 21.69
CA LEU A 96 1.89 -5.73 22.17
C LEU A 96 2.85 -6.23 21.09
N HIS A 97 2.40 -6.27 19.83
CA HIS A 97 3.22 -6.64 18.68
C HIS A 97 4.43 -5.70 18.51
N GLU A 98 4.20 -4.39 18.52
CA GLU A 98 5.27 -3.42 18.35
C GLU A 98 6.20 -3.36 19.57
N TYR A 99 5.64 -3.54 20.78
CA TYR A 99 6.44 -3.66 21.99
C TYR A 99 7.34 -4.91 21.96
N SER A 100 6.84 -6.04 21.44
CA SER A 100 7.63 -7.26 21.27
C SER A 100 8.80 -7.05 20.33
N HIS A 101 8.65 -6.23 19.27
CA HIS A 101 9.77 -5.84 18.42
C HIS A 101 10.82 -4.99 19.14
N PHE A 102 10.41 -4.15 20.09
CA PHE A 102 11.34 -3.41 20.94
C PHE A 102 12.18 -4.38 21.80
N ILE A 103 11.54 -5.29 22.53
CA ILE A 103 12.24 -6.27 23.38
C ILE A 103 13.14 -7.20 22.56
N GLN A 104 12.63 -7.76 21.46
CA GLN A 104 13.40 -8.61 20.55
C GLN A 104 14.68 -7.90 20.07
N ARG A 105 14.58 -6.61 19.72
CA ARG A 105 15.74 -5.83 19.28
C ARG A 105 16.67 -5.50 20.43
N LEU A 106 16.13 -5.19 21.60
CA LEU A 106 16.92 -4.89 22.79
C LEU A 106 17.82 -6.07 23.16
N HIS A 107 17.28 -7.29 23.07
CA HIS A 107 18.01 -8.53 23.37
C HIS A 107 18.90 -9.02 22.22
N GLY A 108 19.03 -8.25 21.12
CA GLY A 108 19.82 -8.64 19.95
C GLY A 108 19.24 -9.81 19.14
N GLN A 109 18.01 -10.24 19.45
CA GLN A 109 17.37 -11.43 18.87
C GLN A 109 16.60 -11.15 17.57
N ARG A 110 17.11 -10.22 16.77
CA ARG A 110 16.57 -9.90 15.44
C ARG A 110 17.66 -9.98 14.37
N PRO A 111 17.99 -11.21 13.91
CA PRO A 111 18.88 -11.43 12.77
C PRO A 111 18.42 -10.68 11.51
N TYR A 112 19.32 -10.51 10.56
CA TYR A 112 18.99 -9.84 9.31
C TYR A 112 17.94 -10.65 8.52
N GLY A 113 16.83 -10.01 8.17
CA GLY A 113 15.74 -10.63 7.41
C GLY A 113 14.66 -11.32 8.24
N GLU A 114 14.87 -11.51 9.55
CA GLU A 114 13.96 -12.26 10.42
C GLU A 114 13.23 -11.32 11.38
N MET A 115 12.05 -10.85 10.98
CA MET A 115 11.27 -9.91 11.79
C MET A 115 10.44 -10.63 12.87
N HIS A 116 9.83 -11.76 12.53
CA HIS A 116 8.90 -12.53 13.37
C HIS A 116 9.42 -13.96 13.57
N ASN A 117 10.57 -14.10 14.24
CA ASN A 117 11.16 -15.40 14.59
C ASN A 117 10.60 -15.96 15.91
N ASP A 118 11.05 -17.14 16.33
CA ASP A 118 10.57 -17.80 17.56
C ASP A 118 10.75 -16.92 18.80
N TYR A 119 11.87 -16.19 18.88
CA TYR A 119 12.11 -15.28 20.00
C TYR A 119 11.05 -14.17 20.08
N PHE A 120 10.70 -13.57 18.94
CA PHE A 120 9.63 -12.58 18.89
C PHE A 120 8.30 -13.16 19.37
N TYR A 121 7.93 -14.35 18.88
CA TYR A 121 6.66 -14.97 19.25
C TYR A 121 6.63 -15.39 20.72
N ASN A 122 7.74 -15.86 21.29
CA ASN A 122 7.83 -16.16 22.71
C ASN A 122 7.56 -14.94 23.58
N ILE A 123 8.11 -13.77 23.21
CA ILE A 123 7.81 -12.50 23.91
C ILE A 123 6.34 -12.12 23.72
N LEU A 124 5.84 -12.16 22.48
CA LEU A 124 4.46 -11.76 22.19
C LEU A 124 3.44 -12.64 22.93
N ASP A 125 3.66 -13.96 22.94
CA ASP A 125 2.81 -14.90 23.68
C ASP A 125 2.84 -14.63 25.17
N LEU A 126 4.04 -14.44 25.75
CA LEU A 126 4.19 -14.12 27.17
C LEU A 126 3.41 -12.86 27.55
N LEU A 127 3.44 -11.82 26.71
CA LEU A 127 2.65 -10.59 26.93
C LEU A 127 1.14 -10.85 26.84
N HIS A 128 0.69 -11.71 25.93
CA HIS A 128 -0.73 -12.08 25.81
C HIS A 128 -1.22 -13.00 26.94
N GLU A 129 -0.33 -13.79 27.54
CA GLU A 129 -0.64 -14.66 28.69
C GLU A 129 -0.77 -13.88 30.02
N ARG A 130 -0.15 -12.69 30.11
CA ARG A 130 -0.26 -11.76 31.25
C ARG A 130 -1.65 -11.10 31.29
N LYS A 131 -2.64 -11.81 31.83
CA LYS A 131 -4.03 -11.32 31.96
C LYS A 131 -4.12 -10.00 32.74
N ASP A 132 -3.31 -9.84 33.78
CA ASP A 132 -3.20 -8.62 34.58
C ASP A 132 -2.80 -7.41 33.73
N LEU A 133 -1.81 -7.59 32.83
CA LEU A 133 -1.37 -6.56 31.90
C LEU A 133 -2.47 -6.22 30.90
N ILE A 134 -3.13 -7.22 30.31
CA ILE A 134 -4.23 -7.00 29.36
C ILE A 134 -5.36 -6.22 30.01
N VAL A 135 -5.72 -6.53 31.26
CA VAL A 135 -6.76 -5.80 32.02
C VAL A 135 -6.35 -4.33 32.20
N LYS A 136 -5.13 -4.05 32.68
CA LYS A 136 -4.65 -2.65 32.86
C LYS A 136 -4.67 -1.84 31.57
N ILE A 137 -4.25 -2.45 30.45
CA ILE A 137 -4.29 -1.79 29.14
C ILE A 137 -5.74 -1.47 28.75
N ARG A 138 -6.66 -2.43 28.94
CA ARG A 138 -8.07 -2.24 28.62
C ARG A 138 -8.72 -1.19 29.48
N GLU A 139 -8.54 -1.25 30.80
CA GLU A 139 -9.08 -0.26 31.73
C GLU A 139 -8.70 1.15 31.29
N TYR A 140 -7.42 1.39 30.98
CA TYR A 140 -6.97 2.67 30.47
C TYR A 140 -7.61 3.06 29.12
N LEU A 141 -7.63 2.15 28.15
CA LEU A 141 -8.17 2.44 26.82
C LEU A 141 -9.69 2.67 26.87
N GLU A 142 -10.40 1.90 27.69
CA GLU A 142 -11.84 1.98 27.91
C GLU A 142 -12.25 3.19 28.76
N GLU A 143 -11.35 4.06 29.22
CA GLU A 143 -11.73 5.39 29.71
C GLU A 143 -12.12 6.34 28.56
N SER A 144 -11.63 6.10 27.34
CA SER A 144 -11.93 6.92 26.17
C SER A 144 -13.18 6.42 25.44
N GLU A 145 -14.09 7.36 25.19
CA GLU A 145 -15.30 7.10 24.41
C GLU A 145 -14.98 6.75 22.94
N GLU A 146 -13.91 7.32 22.38
CA GLU A 146 -13.45 6.97 21.04
C GLU A 146 -13.00 5.52 20.94
N PHE A 147 -12.32 4.99 21.95
CA PHE A 147 -11.91 3.58 21.97
C PHE A 147 -13.09 2.64 22.22
N LYS A 148 -13.99 2.96 23.16
CA LYS A 148 -15.21 2.15 23.40
C LYS A 148 -16.03 1.97 22.12
N ASN A 149 -16.20 3.07 21.39
CA ASN A 149 -16.96 3.08 20.14
C ASN A 149 -16.14 2.64 18.92
N ALA A 150 -14.85 2.34 19.09
CA ALA A 150 -13.98 1.91 18.00
C ALA A 150 -14.35 0.49 17.58
N ASN A 151 -15.16 0.39 16.53
CA ASN A 151 -15.57 -0.88 15.94
C ASN A 151 -15.09 -0.95 14.49
N PHE A 152 -15.05 -2.17 13.95
CA PHE A 152 -14.88 -2.32 12.51
C PHE A 152 -16.02 -1.58 11.81
N THR A 153 -15.69 -0.83 10.76
CA THR A 153 -16.70 -0.21 9.93
C THR A 153 -17.32 -1.27 9.03
N ASN A 154 -18.65 -1.36 9.01
CA ASN A 154 -19.42 -2.24 8.12
C ASN A 154 -19.32 -1.84 6.63
N THR A 155 -18.37 -0.98 6.26
CA THR A 155 -18.13 -0.54 4.89
C THR A 155 -17.39 -1.60 4.06
N ASP A 156 -17.56 -2.89 4.37
CA ASP A 156 -17.04 -4.00 3.58
C ASP A 156 -17.95 -4.27 2.36
N THR A 157 -18.30 -3.20 1.63
CA THR A 157 -18.87 -3.28 0.27
C THR A 157 -17.78 -3.45 -0.79
N GLY A 158 -16.50 -3.45 -0.37
CA GLY A 158 -15.37 -3.59 -1.26
C GLY A 158 -15.27 -4.99 -1.85
N TYR A 159 -15.56 -5.08 -3.15
CA TYR A 159 -15.36 -6.28 -3.95
C TYR A 159 -13.97 -6.88 -3.74
N SER A 160 -13.79 -8.16 -4.01
CA SER A 160 -12.49 -8.85 -4.04
C SER A 160 -12.13 -9.22 -5.46
N LYS A 161 -10.87 -9.63 -5.68
CA LYS A 161 -10.46 -10.18 -6.98
C LYS A 161 -11.39 -11.33 -7.45
N ALA A 162 -11.92 -12.14 -6.52
CA ALA A 162 -12.79 -13.25 -6.86
C ALA A 162 -14.15 -12.80 -7.40
N GLU A 163 -14.56 -11.57 -7.06
CA GLU A 163 -15.86 -10.99 -7.41
C GLU A 163 -15.78 -10.08 -8.64
N VAL A 164 -14.57 -9.79 -9.14
CA VAL A 164 -14.32 -8.83 -10.23
C VAL A 164 -13.65 -9.52 -11.42
N MET A 165 -14.35 -9.61 -12.56
CA MET A 165 -13.79 -10.20 -13.77
C MET A 165 -13.22 -9.15 -14.72
N LYS A 166 -12.28 -9.60 -15.54
CA LYS A 166 -11.75 -8.77 -16.63
C LYS A 166 -12.88 -8.53 -17.62
N HIS A 167 -12.99 -7.29 -18.11
CA HIS A 167 -14.04 -6.79 -19.02
C HIS A 167 -15.38 -6.41 -18.38
N ASP A 168 -15.59 -6.68 -17.09
CA ASP A 168 -16.72 -6.11 -16.35
C ASP A 168 -16.58 -4.58 -16.23
N PHE A 169 -17.68 -3.92 -15.87
CA PHE A 169 -17.70 -2.49 -15.61
C PHE A 169 -17.89 -2.21 -14.13
N LEU A 170 -17.34 -1.08 -13.68
CA LEU A 170 -17.45 -0.66 -12.30
C LEU A 170 -17.64 0.85 -12.15
N SER A 171 -18.18 1.25 -11.00
CA SER A 171 -18.20 2.65 -10.56
C SER A 171 -17.34 2.88 -9.32
N PHE A 172 -16.78 4.09 -9.20
CA PHE A 172 -16.08 4.57 -8.00
C PHE A 172 -16.20 6.09 -7.88
N SER A 173 -16.23 6.61 -6.66
CA SER A 173 -16.33 8.06 -6.42
C SER A 173 -14.95 8.75 -6.41
N LYS A 174 -14.96 10.00 -6.87
CA LYS A 174 -13.87 10.98 -6.78
C LYS A 174 -14.45 12.31 -6.27
N GLU A 175 -13.60 13.25 -5.88
CA GLU A 175 -14.02 14.60 -5.42
C GLU A 175 -14.93 15.33 -6.43
N GLU A 176 -14.80 15.02 -7.72
CA GLU A 176 -15.54 15.63 -8.83
C GLU A 176 -16.79 14.83 -9.24
N GLY A 177 -17.11 13.73 -8.56
CA GLY A 177 -18.28 12.87 -8.83
C GLY A 177 -17.95 11.39 -9.02
N VAL A 178 -18.97 10.62 -9.46
CA VAL A 178 -18.87 9.18 -9.71
C VAL A 178 -18.27 8.91 -11.09
N VAL A 179 -17.29 8.00 -11.15
CA VAL A 179 -16.58 7.62 -12.35
C VAL A 179 -16.94 6.19 -12.74
N ASN A 180 -17.40 6.01 -13.98
CA ASN A 180 -17.70 4.71 -14.58
C ASN A 180 -16.55 4.23 -15.47
N ALA A 181 -16.07 3.01 -15.28
CA ALA A 181 -14.89 2.51 -15.96
C ALA A 181 -14.94 1.00 -16.23
N LYS A 182 -14.35 0.58 -17.34
CA LYS A 182 -14.18 -0.83 -17.72
C LYS A 182 -12.94 -1.43 -17.08
N ILE A 183 -13.05 -2.65 -16.58
CA ILE A 183 -11.93 -3.38 -15.99
C ILE A 183 -10.99 -3.91 -17.08
N VAL A 184 -9.76 -3.40 -17.06
CA VAL A 184 -8.69 -3.76 -18.00
C VAL A 184 -7.83 -4.89 -17.45
N LYS A 185 -7.57 -4.89 -16.14
CA LYS A 185 -6.71 -5.89 -15.49
C LYS A 185 -7.03 -6.06 -14.01
N CYS A 186 -7.18 -7.31 -13.57
CA CYS A 186 -7.29 -7.67 -12.16
C CYS A 186 -5.93 -8.12 -11.60
N ASN A 187 -5.41 -7.41 -10.60
CA ASN A 187 -4.21 -7.80 -9.83
C ASN A 187 -4.63 -8.30 -8.44
N PRO A 188 -3.76 -9.01 -7.69
CA PRO A 188 -4.14 -9.55 -6.37
C PRO A 188 -4.68 -8.53 -5.36
N LYS A 189 -4.25 -7.26 -5.43
CA LYS A 189 -4.62 -6.21 -4.48
C LYS A 189 -5.32 -5.01 -5.12
N ARG A 190 -5.37 -4.93 -6.45
CA ARG A 190 -5.83 -3.74 -7.18
C ARG A 190 -6.46 -4.12 -8.51
N VAL A 191 -7.34 -3.27 -9.00
CA VAL A 191 -7.94 -3.36 -10.32
C VAL A 191 -7.52 -2.16 -11.16
N LEU A 192 -7.07 -2.43 -12.38
CA LEU A 192 -6.81 -1.40 -13.39
C LEU A 192 -8.08 -1.23 -14.22
N VAL A 193 -8.60 -0.01 -14.25
CA VAL A 193 -9.81 0.35 -14.98
C VAL A 193 -9.54 1.47 -15.98
N CYS A 194 -10.37 1.57 -17.00
CA CYS A 194 -10.30 2.60 -18.04
C CYS A 194 -11.69 3.20 -18.27
N THR A 195 -11.78 4.52 -18.23
CA THR A 195 -12.99 5.27 -18.54
C THR A 195 -13.18 5.42 -20.05
N LYS A 196 -14.34 5.95 -20.47
CA LYS A 196 -14.71 6.09 -21.90
C LYS A 196 -13.83 7.07 -22.65
N ASP A 197 -13.37 8.12 -21.97
CA ASP A 197 -12.42 9.13 -22.46
C ASP A 197 -10.96 8.63 -22.46
N GLY A 198 -10.71 7.39 -22.04
CA GLY A 198 -9.39 6.75 -22.12
C GLY A 198 -8.49 7.02 -20.90
N VAL A 199 -9.03 7.57 -19.82
CA VAL A 199 -8.28 7.78 -18.57
C VAL A 199 -8.23 6.47 -17.78
N THR A 200 -7.03 6.12 -17.29
CA THR A 200 -6.82 4.89 -16.54
C THR A 200 -6.65 5.14 -15.06
N TYR A 201 -7.27 4.29 -14.24
CA TYR A 201 -7.14 4.32 -12.79
C TYR A 201 -6.70 2.95 -12.27
N ASN A 202 -5.77 2.94 -11.33
CA ASN A 202 -5.33 1.74 -10.64
C ASN A 202 -5.89 1.78 -9.22
N LEU A 203 -6.98 1.09 -8.96
CA LEU A 203 -7.79 1.23 -7.76
C LEU A 203 -7.54 0.04 -6.82
N PRO A 204 -7.37 0.25 -5.50
CA PRO A 204 -7.63 -0.82 -4.54
C PRO A 204 -9.07 -1.31 -4.72
N TYR A 205 -9.33 -2.59 -4.50
CA TYR A 205 -10.70 -3.10 -4.67
C TYR A 205 -11.73 -2.47 -3.71
N SER A 206 -11.27 -1.90 -2.59
CA SER A 206 -12.11 -1.15 -1.65
C SER A 206 -12.67 0.16 -2.22
N TYR A 207 -12.19 0.62 -3.37
CA TYR A 207 -12.71 1.81 -4.06
C TYR A 207 -13.79 1.45 -5.06
N VAL A 208 -14.06 0.16 -5.28
CA VAL A 208 -15.12 -0.29 -6.19
C VAL A 208 -16.44 -0.22 -5.45
N GLU A 209 -17.37 0.58 -5.97
CA GLU A 209 -18.68 0.80 -5.34
C GLU A 209 -19.75 -0.09 -5.96
N ASN A 210 -19.77 -0.24 -7.28
CA ASN A 210 -20.70 -1.11 -8.00
C ASN A 210 -19.99 -1.90 -9.10
N LEU A 211 -20.44 -3.13 -9.36
CA LEU A 211 -20.14 -3.90 -10.56
C LEU A 211 -21.40 -4.05 -11.40
N TYR A 212 -21.25 -3.96 -12.72
CA TYR A 212 -22.36 -4.20 -13.64
C TYR A 212 -21.87 -4.83 -14.94
N ASN A 213 -22.75 -5.66 -15.49
CA ASN A 213 -22.58 -6.37 -16.75
C ASN A 213 -23.36 -5.58 -17.82
N ASP A 214 -22.82 -4.45 -18.26
CA ASP A 214 -23.53 -3.62 -19.23
C ASP A 214 -22.63 -3.30 -20.43
N ASP A 215 -22.89 -3.99 -21.54
CA ASP A 215 -22.25 -3.72 -22.83
C ASP A 215 -22.86 -2.49 -23.53
N ASP A 216 -24.01 -1.96 -23.08
CA ASP A 216 -24.73 -0.89 -23.80
C ASP A 216 -24.14 0.52 -23.58
N LEU A 217 -23.23 0.71 -22.62
CA LEU A 217 -22.63 2.02 -22.32
C LEU A 217 -21.27 2.30 -22.99
N PHE A 218 -20.63 1.30 -23.63
CA PHE A 218 -19.28 1.44 -24.16
C PHE A 218 -19.09 0.86 -25.58
N TYR A 219 -19.18 1.73 -26.57
CA TYR A 219 -18.78 1.42 -27.95
C TYR A 219 -17.28 1.05 -28.05
N ASN A 220 -17.03 -0.08 -28.74
CA ASN A 220 -15.78 -0.57 -29.35
C ASN A 220 -14.51 -0.71 -28.48
N TYR A 221 -14.41 -1.85 -27.79
CA TYR A 221 -13.13 -2.36 -27.27
C TYR A 221 -12.11 -2.73 -28.38
N LYS A 222 -12.57 -2.89 -29.64
CA LYS A 222 -11.71 -3.19 -30.80
C LYS A 222 -10.81 -2.03 -31.23
N ASP A 223 -11.05 -0.82 -30.74
CA ASP A 223 -10.21 0.36 -31.00
C ASP A 223 -9.18 0.63 -29.90
N TYR A 224 -8.80 -0.40 -29.12
CA TYR A 224 -7.63 -0.37 -28.24
C TYR A 224 -6.32 -0.27 -29.05
N LYS A 225 -6.13 0.82 -29.79
CA LYS A 225 -4.82 1.43 -29.94
C LYS A 225 -4.56 2.16 -28.64
N LYS A 226 -3.73 1.55 -27.81
CA LYS A 226 -2.91 2.22 -26.80
C LYS A 226 -2.70 3.68 -27.24
N LYS A 227 -3.31 4.67 -26.59
CA LYS A 227 -2.86 6.06 -26.70
C LYS A 227 -1.51 6.18 -25.96
N THR A 228 -0.53 5.40 -26.42
CA THR A 228 0.84 5.86 -26.48
C THR A 228 0.84 6.95 -27.52
N SER A 229 1.13 8.18 -27.13
CA SER A 229 1.54 9.22 -28.06
C SER A 229 2.81 8.73 -28.75
N THR A 230 2.61 8.01 -29.84
CA THR A 230 3.66 7.75 -30.80
C THR A 230 3.76 9.06 -31.55
N ILE A 231 4.86 9.78 -31.40
CA ILE A 231 5.14 10.91 -32.28
C ILE A 231 5.39 10.30 -33.65
N VAL A 232 4.36 10.33 -34.50
CA VAL A 232 4.41 9.73 -35.84
C VAL A 232 5.01 10.73 -36.84
N ASN A 233 5.19 11.99 -36.43
CA ASN A 233 5.67 13.07 -37.28
C ASN A 233 6.90 13.75 -36.68
N ALA A 234 7.95 13.91 -37.49
CA ALA A 234 9.19 14.58 -37.11
C ALA A 234 9.00 16.05 -36.68
N SER A 235 7.89 16.70 -37.07
CA SER A 235 7.57 18.07 -36.66
C SER A 235 7.24 18.20 -35.17
N GLU A 236 6.45 17.28 -34.60
CA GLU A 236 6.10 17.28 -33.16
C GLU A 236 7.32 16.97 -32.28
N PHE A 237 8.32 16.29 -32.84
CA PHE A 237 9.58 15.99 -32.16
C PHE A 237 10.50 17.22 -32.08
N LYS A 238 10.41 18.16 -33.03
CA LYS A 238 11.23 19.40 -33.01
C LYS A 238 10.86 20.33 -31.87
N ASP A 239 9.58 20.40 -31.49
CA ASP A 239 9.10 21.28 -30.42
C ASP A 239 9.57 20.81 -29.03
N LEU A 240 9.73 19.49 -28.85
CA LEU A 240 10.31 18.89 -27.63
C LEU A 240 11.82 19.15 -27.48
N LEU A 241 12.52 19.49 -28.57
CA LEU A 241 13.97 19.76 -28.59
C LEU A 241 14.33 21.21 -28.28
N GLY A 242 13.35 22.10 -28.04
CA GLY A 242 13.57 23.44 -27.49
C GLY A 242 14.09 23.43 -26.04
N CYS A 243 14.11 22.27 -25.40
CA CYS A 243 14.69 22.06 -24.08
C CYS A 243 16.22 21.99 -24.15
N LYS A 244 16.91 22.78 -23.30
CA LYS A 244 18.38 22.81 -23.22
C LYS A 244 19.00 21.45 -22.88
N GLU A 245 18.25 20.56 -22.25
CA GLU A 245 18.73 19.23 -21.86
C GLU A 245 17.57 18.23 -21.79
N ILE A 246 17.77 17.01 -22.30
CA ILE A 246 16.81 15.91 -22.20
C ILE A 246 17.51 14.72 -21.55
N THR A 247 16.98 14.27 -20.41
CA THR A 247 17.48 13.05 -19.75
C THR A 247 16.70 11.84 -20.25
N ILE A 248 17.40 10.90 -20.87
CA ILE A 248 16.84 9.66 -21.41
C ILE A 248 17.20 8.49 -20.50
N LYS A 249 16.19 7.75 -20.01
CA LYS A 249 16.40 6.46 -19.33
C LYS A 249 16.00 5.30 -20.26
N LEU A 250 16.98 4.47 -20.61
CA LEU A 250 16.76 3.19 -21.29
C LEU A 250 16.12 2.20 -20.32
N ARG A 251 14.93 1.69 -20.66
CA ARG A 251 14.17 0.77 -19.80
C ARG A 251 14.11 -0.68 -20.31
N GLY A 252 14.67 -0.95 -21.48
CA GLY A 252 14.75 -2.29 -22.05
C GLY A 252 14.79 -2.28 -23.57
N LYS A 253 14.98 -3.46 -24.15
CA LYS A 253 14.89 -3.75 -25.58
C LYS A 253 13.76 -4.75 -25.79
N ASP A 254 12.88 -4.47 -26.74
CA ASP A 254 11.91 -5.44 -27.25
C ASP A 254 12.35 -5.92 -28.64
N ILE A 255 11.78 -7.02 -29.14
CA ILE A 255 12.09 -7.62 -30.45
C ILE A 255 11.88 -6.63 -31.60
N ASN A 256 11.04 -5.61 -31.38
CA ASN A 256 10.67 -4.61 -32.36
C ASN A 256 11.17 -3.20 -32.00
N GLY A 257 12.05 -3.02 -31.00
CA GLY A 257 12.50 -1.66 -30.70
C GLY A 257 13.19 -1.33 -29.38
N ILE A 258 13.55 -0.05 -29.26
CA ILE A 258 14.09 0.57 -28.04
C ILE A 258 12.98 1.39 -27.35
N ILE A 259 12.86 1.23 -26.03
CA ILE A 259 11.93 1.98 -25.18
C ILE A 259 12.66 3.14 -24.51
N ILE A 260 12.23 4.36 -24.81
CA ILE A 260 12.74 5.59 -24.19
C ILE A 260 11.64 6.20 -23.32
N VAL A 261 11.97 6.47 -22.06
CA VAL A 261 11.11 7.21 -21.12
C VAL A 261 11.70 8.59 -20.90
N MET A 262 10.94 9.63 -21.22
CA MET A 262 11.27 11.01 -20.87
C MET A 262 10.64 11.35 -19.52
N SER A 263 11.31 12.20 -18.73
CA SER A 263 10.94 12.53 -17.34
C SER A 263 9.52 13.10 -17.17
N ASN A 264 8.91 13.58 -18.25
CA ASN A 264 7.54 14.11 -18.26
C ASN A 264 6.60 13.19 -19.04
N LYS A 265 6.15 12.10 -18.39
CA LYS A 265 5.00 11.23 -18.73
C LYS A 265 4.90 10.62 -20.15
N SER A 266 5.83 10.84 -21.06
CA SER A 266 5.78 10.28 -22.42
C SER A 266 6.74 9.09 -22.58
N ILE A 267 6.23 8.01 -23.18
CA ILE A 267 6.99 6.80 -23.53
C ILE A 267 7.01 6.69 -25.05
N LEU A 268 8.21 6.69 -25.65
CA LEU A 268 8.42 6.52 -27.08
C LEU A 268 8.93 5.12 -27.41
N PHE A 269 8.46 4.60 -28.55
CA PHE A 269 8.87 3.32 -29.12
C PHE A 269 9.50 3.58 -30.50
N PHE A 270 10.71 3.06 -30.71
CA PHE A 270 11.38 3.10 -32.01
C PHE A 270 11.51 1.69 -32.56
N SER A 271 11.03 1.45 -33.79
CA SER A 271 11.29 0.21 -34.52
C SER A 271 12.53 0.38 -35.39
N SER A 272 13.67 -0.18 -34.98
CA SER A 272 14.79 -0.42 -35.88
C SER A 272 14.86 -1.91 -36.22
N SER A 273 14.52 -2.26 -37.45
CA SER A 273 15.03 -3.49 -38.03
C SER A 273 16.56 -3.33 -38.16
N GLU A 274 17.26 -4.03 -37.27
CA GLU A 274 18.69 -4.39 -37.30
C GLU A 274 19.70 -3.64 -36.38
N LYS A 275 20.37 -4.51 -35.61
CA LYS A 275 21.68 -4.46 -34.92
C LYS A 275 21.90 -3.55 -33.70
N ARG A 276 22.70 -4.10 -32.78
CA ARG A 276 23.00 -3.63 -31.42
C ARG A 276 23.71 -2.27 -31.45
N CYS A 277 23.25 -1.31 -30.64
CA CYS A 277 24.03 -0.12 -30.28
C CYS A 277 24.15 0.03 -28.76
N SER A 278 25.38 0.04 -28.27
CA SER A 278 25.77 0.56 -26.96
C SER A 278 26.31 1.97 -27.14
N LYS A 279 25.71 2.96 -26.45
CA LYS A 279 25.92 4.42 -26.56
C LYS A 279 25.75 4.99 -27.98
N ILE A 280 24.68 5.76 -28.19
CA ILE A 280 24.41 6.49 -29.44
C ILE A 280 24.78 7.97 -29.19
N GLN A 281 25.71 8.50 -29.97
CA GLN A 281 26.01 9.94 -30.02
C GLN A 281 24.85 10.68 -30.71
N LYS A 282 24.60 11.95 -30.35
CA LYS A 282 23.45 12.73 -30.83
C LYS A 282 23.40 12.80 -32.36
N GLU A 283 24.54 12.82 -33.03
CA GLU A 283 24.63 12.92 -34.49
C GLU A 283 24.32 11.60 -35.21
N ASP A 284 24.57 10.44 -34.57
CA ASP A 284 24.34 9.11 -35.15
C ASP A 284 22.87 8.68 -35.06
N PHE A 285 22.10 9.28 -34.15
CA PHE A 285 20.68 8.98 -33.96
C PHE A 285 19.83 9.26 -35.22
N PHE A 286 20.28 10.14 -36.11
CA PHE A 286 19.49 10.59 -37.26
C PHE A 286 19.82 9.88 -38.60
N LYS A 287 20.89 9.08 -38.67
CA LYS A 287 21.30 8.44 -39.95
C LYS A 287 20.64 7.09 -40.24
N GLY A 288 19.96 6.48 -39.25
CA GLY A 288 19.46 5.10 -39.34
C GLY A 288 17.97 4.91 -39.62
N PHE A 289 17.16 5.97 -39.72
CA PHE A 289 15.70 5.83 -39.76
C PHE A 289 15.11 6.15 -41.15
N PHE A 290 14.76 5.10 -41.90
CA PHE A 290 13.94 5.22 -43.10
C PHE A 290 12.46 5.09 -42.73
N VAL A 291 11.69 6.17 -42.92
CA VAL A 291 10.23 6.10 -42.88
C VAL A 291 9.75 5.59 -44.24
N LYS A 292 9.37 4.32 -44.32
CA LYS A 292 8.72 3.79 -45.53
C LYS A 292 7.22 4.04 -45.41
N ALA A 293 6.71 5.00 -46.19
CA ALA A 293 5.28 5.26 -46.29
C ALA A 293 4.59 4.11 -47.06
N LYS A 294 3.48 3.62 -46.52
CA LYS A 294 2.42 2.92 -47.26
C LYS A 294 1.12 3.66 -46.99
#